data_AF-A0AAD3ZU55-F1
#
_entry.id   AF-A0AAD3ZU55-F1
#
_cell.length_a   1.000
_cell.length_b   1.000
_cell.length_c   1.000
_cell.angle_alpha   90.00
_cell.angle_beta   90.00
_cell.angle_gamma   90.00
#
_symmetry.space_group_name_H-M   'P 1'
#
loop_
_entity.id
_entity.type
_entity.pdbx_description
1 polymer ?
#
loop_
_entity_poly.entity_id
_entity_poly.type
_entity_poly.pdbx_seq_one_letter_code
_entity_poly.pdbx_strand_id
1 'polypeptide(L)'
;MKDSLKNWMLPLLVGVLLGSGSASGYFLYQQQGHDAHSQKLEQQIQLEQQKQLQQQQEFTEDLANKTSQFEQLVAKLNDELKEQKESSDRELAKLQQKITSLQQSTQKLTVTKKKLDTRVVQLKTETKQQQHVISNSQALFTEKANLQGELTQIKSQITQLKGPLAKQKKACDEFKSGTSWNWVSQADCDKYNTMNKEVVALEQKSTLISNRLEQLEKLTK
;
A
#
# COMPACT_ATOMS: atom_id res chain seq x y z
N MET A 1 -3.27 -36.18 29.93
CA MET A 1 -4.71 -36.33 30.20
C MET A 1 -5.26 -37.07 28.98
N LYS A 2 -5.13 -38.39 28.79
CA LYS A 2 -5.67 -39.57 29.50
C LYS A 2 -7.10 -39.44 30.01
N ASP A 3 -7.90 -40.43 29.58
CA ASP A 3 -9.23 -40.87 30.01
C ASP A 3 -10.40 -40.18 29.28
N SER A 4 -11.48 -40.83 28.84
CA SER A 4 -11.92 -42.23 28.80
C SER A 4 -13.31 -42.25 28.11
N LEU A 5 -13.83 -43.46 27.81
CA LEU A 5 -15.25 -43.83 27.58
C LEU A 5 -15.78 -43.65 26.15
N LYS A 6 -16.49 -44.60 25.53
CA LYS A 6 -16.83 -45.98 25.91
C LYS A 6 -17.34 -46.71 24.66
N ASN A 7 -16.82 -47.91 24.47
CA ASN A 7 -17.23 -48.92 23.50
C ASN A 7 -18.49 -49.67 24.02
N TRP A 8 -19.52 -49.88 23.20
CA TRP A 8 -20.58 -50.85 23.48
C TRP A 8 -21.02 -51.57 22.20
N MET A 9 -20.21 -52.55 21.80
CA MET A 9 -20.64 -53.70 21.01
C MET A 9 -20.48 -54.94 21.89
N LEU A 10 -21.54 -55.75 22.00
CA LEU A 10 -21.46 -57.17 22.33
C LEU A 10 -22.79 -57.86 21.94
N PRO A 11 -22.76 -58.82 21.00
CA PRO A 11 -23.84 -59.76 20.75
C PRO A 11 -23.67 -61.00 21.64
N LEU A 12 -24.77 -61.67 22.02
CA LEU A 12 -24.70 -63.01 22.64
C LEU A 12 -25.89 -63.89 22.22
N LEU A 13 -25.54 -64.94 21.48
CA LEU A 13 -26.23 -66.21 21.28
C LEU A 13 -26.61 -66.88 22.60
N VAL A 14 -27.81 -67.47 22.69
CA VAL A 14 -28.03 -68.79 23.31
C VAL A 14 -29.21 -69.47 22.61
N GLY A 15 -28.95 -70.59 21.94
CA GLY A 15 -29.95 -71.56 21.54
C GLY A 15 -30.00 -72.76 22.49
N VAL A 16 -31.02 -73.59 22.28
CA VAL A 16 -31.25 -74.97 22.79
C VAL A 16 -31.84 -75.08 24.20
N LEU A 17 -33.05 -75.65 24.30
CA LEU A 17 -33.25 -76.98 24.90
C LEU A 17 -34.64 -77.55 24.61
N LEU A 18 -34.63 -78.69 23.91
CA LEU A 18 -35.67 -79.70 23.81
C LEU A 18 -36.00 -80.26 25.21
N GLY A 19 -37.29 -80.47 25.48
CA GLY A 19 -37.77 -81.15 26.68
C GLY A 19 -39.03 -81.94 26.37
N SER A 20 -38.85 -83.10 25.73
CA SER A 20 -39.84 -84.18 25.64
C SER A 20 -40.15 -84.74 27.03
N GLY A 21 -41.43 -84.91 27.36
CA GLY A 21 -41.85 -85.52 28.63
C GLY A 21 -43.33 -85.88 28.62
N SER A 22 -43.59 -87.10 28.15
CA SER A 22 -44.85 -87.86 28.13
C SER A 22 -45.68 -87.81 29.42
N ALA A 23 -46.98 -87.54 29.27
CA ALA A 23 -48.01 -88.04 30.18
C ALA A 23 -49.00 -88.89 29.38
N SER A 24 -48.87 -90.20 29.54
CA SER A 24 -49.73 -91.24 28.98
C SER A 24 -50.79 -91.67 30.00
N GLY A 25 -51.99 -91.99 29.47
CA GLY A 25 -53.06 -92.72 30.15
C GLY A 25 -54.24 -91.83 30.56
N TYR A 26 -55.51 -92.15 30.31
CA TYR A 26 -56.15 -93.46 30.14
C TYR A 26 -57.45 -93.33 29.30
N PHE A 27 -57.73 -94.39 28.54
CA PHE A 27 -59.03 -94.98 28.19
C PHE A 27 -60.06 -94.22 27.31
N LEU A 28 -60.11 -94.69 26.06
CA LEU A 28 -61.30 -95.19 25.35
C LEU A 28 -62.67 -94.80 25.96
N TYR A 29 -63.36 -93.87 25.31
CA TYR A 29 -64.79 -94.02 24.98
C TYR A 29 -65.14 -93.13 23.80
N GLN A 30 -65.90 -93.71 22.86
CA GLN A 30 -66.82 -93.01 21.95
C GLN A 30 -66.26 -92.39 20.67
N GLN A 31 -65.92 -93.28 19.74
CA GLN A 31 -65.95 -93.04 18.31
C GLN A 31 -67.42 -92.89 17.83
N GLN A 32 -67.94 -91.66 17.83
CA GLN A 32 -69.02 -91.20 16.94
C GLN A 32 -69.25 -89.70 17.17
N GLY A 33 -68.78 -88.87 16.22
CA GLY A 33 -68.96 -87.40 16.24
C GLY A 33 -67.69 -86.57 16.00
N HIS A 34 -66.59 -87.15 15.54
CA HIS A 34 -65.27 -86.48 15.47
C HIS A 34 -64.93 -85.78 14.15
N ASP A 35 -65.80 -85.78 13.14
CA ASP A 35 -65.44 -85.24 11.81
C ASP A 35 -65.72 -83.73 11.68
N ALA A 36 -66.74 -83.20 12.37
CA ALA A 36 -67.12 -81.79 12.24
C ALA A 36 -66.30 -80.86 13.15
N HIS A 37 -65.91 -81.31 14.36
CA HIS A 37 -65.12 -80.50 15.29
C HIS A 37 -63.62 -80.47 14.92
N SER A 38 -63.09 -81.57 14.36
CA SER A 38 -61.71 -81.61 13.84
C SER A 38 -61.56 -80.71 12.61
N GLN A 39 -62.50 -80.78 11.65
CA GLN A 39 -62.51 -79.91 10.47
C GLN A 39 -62.62 -78.42 10.82
N LYS A 40 -63.45 -78.06 11.81
CA LYS A 40 -63.59 -76.65 12.24
C LYS A 40 -62.32 -76.13 12.92
N LEU A 41 -61.63 -76.97 13.69
CA LEU A 41 -60.36 -76.63 14.32
C LEU A 41 -59.23 -76.52 13.29
N GLU A 42 -59.17 -77.43 12.32
CA GLU A 42 -58.23 -77.37 11.18
C GLU A 42 -58.47 -76.13 10.30
N GLN A 43 -59.73 -75.76 10.04
CA GLN A 43 -60.05 -74.51 9.32
C GLN A 43 -59.64 -73.27 10.10
N GLN A 44 -59.82 -73.24 11.43
CA GLN A 44 -59.37 -72.11 12.24
C GLN A 44 -57.84 -72.01 12.25
N ILE A 45 -57.13 -73.13 12.37
CA ILE A 45 -55.66 -73.16 12.32
C ILE A 45 -55.17 -72.69 10.95
N GLN A 46 -55.77 -73.13 9.85
CA GLN A 46 -55.43 -72.67 8.50
C GLN A 46 -55.70 -71.17 8.31
N LEU A 47 -56.82 -70.66 8.82
CA LEU A 47 -57.17 -69.24 8.73
C LEU A 47 -56.22 -68.37 9.57
N GLU A 48 -55.85 -68.81 10.78
CA GLU A 48 -54.89 -68.13 11.65
C GLU A 48 -53.49 -68.11 11.01
N GLN A 49 -53.08 -69.23 10.42
CA GLN A 49 -51.80 -69.36 9.72
C GLN A 49 -51.77 -68.48 8.46
N GLN A 50 -52.86 -68.40 7.71
CA GLN A 50 -52.99 -67.53 6.55
C GLN A 50 -52.96 -66.04 6.96
N LYS A 51 -53.61 -65.68 8.07
CA LYS A 51 -53.50 -64.32 8.66
C LYS A 51 -52.08 -64.00 9.10
N GLN A 52 -51.38 -64.94 9.75
CA GLN A 52 -49.99 -64.74 10.14
C GLN A 52 -49.06 -64.59 8.92
N LEU A 53 -49.28 -65.37 7.87
CA LEU A 53 -48.55 -65.24 6.60
C LEU A 53 -48.82 -63.89 5.92
N GLN A 54 -50.07 -63.44 5.85
CA GLN A 54 -50.42 -62.12 5.33
C GLN A 54 -49.79 -60.99 6.15
N GLN A 55 -49.89 -61.08 7.47
CA GLN A 55 -49.30 -60.08 8.36
C GLN A 55 -47.77 -60.05 8.23
N GLN A 56 -47.13 -61.22 8.11
CA GLN A 56 -45.69 -61.30 7.90
C GLN A 56 -45.28 -60.74 6.53
N GLN A 57 -46.08 -60.98 5.48
CA GLN A 57 -45.88 -60.38 4.15
C GLN A 57 -46.00 -58.85 4.19
N GLU A 58 -47.05 -58.31 4.82
CA GLU A 58 -47.23 -56.87 5.01
C GLU A 58 -46.06 -56.26 5.81
N PHE A 59 -45.59 -56.92 6.86
CA PHE A 59 -44.41 -56.47 7.61
C PHE A 59 -43.14 -56.49 6.76
N THR A 60 -42.92 -57.53 5.96
CA THR A 60 -41.76 -57.58 5.06
C THR A 60 -41.81 -56.51 3.97
N GLU A 61 -43.01 -56.19 3.47
CA GLU A 61 -43.21 -55.15 2.47
C GLU A 61 -43.03 -53.74 3.07
N ASP A 62 -43.54 -53.47 4.28
CA ASP A 62 -43.28 -52.22 5.00
C ASP A 62 -41.78 -52.04 5.30
N LEU A 63 -41.10 -53.12 5.73
CA LEU A 63 -39.66 -53.09 5.99
C LEU A 63 -38.86 -52.82 4.71
N ALA A 64 -39.22 -53.47 3.59
CA ALA A 64 -38.58 -53.24 2.30
C ALA A 64 -38.80 -51.81 1.80
N ASN A 65 -40.02 -51.28 1.94
CA ASN A 65 -40.36 -49.91 1.56
C ASN A 65 -39.59 -48.89 2.40
N LYS A 66 -39.53 -49.07 3.73
CA LYS A 66 -38.74 -48.20 4.62
C LYS A 66 -37.25 -48.28 4.36
N THR A 67 -36.72 -49.46 4.06
CA THR A 67 -35.31 -49.64 3.70
C THR A 67 -34.99 -48.88 2.42
N SER A 68 -35.83 -49.00 1.39
CA SER A 68 -35.71 -48.25 0.12
C SER A 68 -35.79 -46.73 0.34
N GLN A 69 -36.72 -46.26 1.18
CA GLN A 69 -36.82 -44.83 1.53
C GLN A 69 -35.57 -44.33 2.27
N PHE A 70 -35.02 -45.13 3.18
CA PHE A 70 -33.78 -44.81 3.88
C PHE A 70 -32.59 -44.75 2.94
N GLU A 71 -32.45 -45.72 2.04
CA GLU A 71 -31.39 -45.73 1.02
C GLU A 71 -31.47 -44.51 0.11
N GLN A 72 -32.68 -44.12 -0.32
CA GLN A 72 -32.90 -42.92 -1.11
C GLN A 72 -32.56 -41.63 -0.34
N LEU A 73 -32.90 -41.57 0.95
CA LEU A 73 -32.57 -40.43 1.80
C LEU A 73 -31.06 -40.30 2.00
N VAL A 74 -30.37 -41.41 2.26
CA VAL A 74 -28.91 -41.46 2.41
C VAL A 74 -28.21 -41.08 1.09
N ALA A 75 -28.72 -41.56 -0.05
CA ALA A 75 -28.20 -41.17 -1.36
C ALA A 75 -28.34 -39.66 -1.60
N LYS A 76 -29.53 -39.08 -1.35
CA LYS A 76 -29.76 -37.63 -1.48
C LYS A 76 -28.86 -36.80 -0.56
N LEU A 77 -28.72 -37.20 0.71
CA LEU A 77 -27.85 -36.52 1.66
C LEU A 77 -26.38 -36.56 1.24
N ASN A 78 -25.91 -37.68 0.67
CA ASN A 78 -24.56 -37.78 0.14
C ASN A 78 -24.34 -36.90 -1.09
N ASP A 79 -25.33 -36.81 -1.97
CA ASP A 79 -25.27 -35.94 -3.15
C ASP A 79 -25.26 -34.45 -2.73
N GLU A 80 -26.15 -34.04 -1.81
CA GLU A 80 -26.17 -32.68 -1.25
C GLU A 80 -24.85 -32.34 -0.54
N LEU A 81 -24.30 -33.26 0.25
CA LEU A 81 -23.01 -33.07 0.93
C LEU A 81 -21.87 -32.93 -0.07
N LYS A 82 -21.90 -33.70 -1.17
CA LYS A 82 -20.90 -33.60 -2.24
C LYS A 82 -21.01 -32.27 -2.96
N GLU A 83 -22.21 -31.84 -3.33
CA GLU A 83 -22.44 -30.53 -3.97
C GLU A 83 -22.00 -29.37 -3.06
N GLN A 84 -22.34 -29.43 -1.77
CA GLN A 84 -21.94 -28.43 -0.79
C GLN A 84 -20.42 -28.37 -0.63
N LYS A 85 -19.75 -29.53 -0.59
CA LYS A 85 -18.29 -29.61 -0.51
C LYS A 85 -17.64 -29.03 -1.77
N GLU A 86 -18.10 -29.42 -2.95
CA GLU A 86 -17.59 -28.86 -4.21
C GLU A 86 -17.81 -27.35 -4.32
N SER A 87 -18.97 -26.86 -3.87
CA SER A 87 -19.25 -25.42 -3.81
C SER A 87 -18.29 -24.69 -2.86
N SER A 88 -18.10 -25.23 -1.65
CA SER A 88 -17.18 -24.67 -0.65
C SER A 88 -15.73 -24.66 -1.16
N ASP A 89 -15.29 -25.74 -1.80
CA ASP A 89 -13.94 -25.84 -2.38
C ASP A 89 -13.74 -24.80 -3.51
N ARG A 90 -14.76 -24.57 -4.34
CA ARG A 90 -14.74 -23.52 -5.38
C ARG A 90 -14.69 -22.12 -4.75
N GLU A 91 -15.41 -21.87 -3.67
CA GLU A 91 -15.36 -20.59 -2.95
C GLU A 91 -14.00 -20.35 -2.30
N LEU A 92 -13.43 -21.37 -1.66
CA LEU A 92 -12.09 -21.32 -1.09
C LEU A 92 -11.04 -21.03 -2.17
N ALA A 93 -11.12 -21.69 -3.33
CA ALA A 93 -10.23 -21.43 -4.45
C ALA A 93 -10.35 -19.98 -4.96
N LYS A 94 -11.57 -19.44 -5.09
CA LYS A 94 -11.81 -18.04 -5.48
C LYS A 94 -11.25 -17.06 -4.45
N LEU A 95 -11.45 -17.33 -3.15
CA LEU A 95 -10.91 -16.49 -2.08
C LEU A 95 -9.38 -16.52 -2.06
N GLN A 96 -8.77 -17.68 -2.23
CA GLN A 96 -7.32 -17.82 -2.31
C GLN A 96 -6.74 -17.05 -3.51
N GLN A 97 -7.41 -17.10 -4.65
CA GLN A 97 -7.03 -16.32 -5.83
C GLN A 97 -7.13 -14.80 -5.56
N LYS A 98 -8.21 -14.35 -4.90
CA LYS A 98 -8.38 -12.94 -4.51
C LYS A 98 -7.28 -12.49 -3.54
N ILE A 99 -6.96 -13.29 -2.53
CA ILE A 99 -5.87 -13.02 -1.58
C ILE A 99 -4.54 -12.86 -2.32
N THR A 100 -4.23 -13.78 -3.22
CA THR A 100 -2.98 -13.74 -4.00
C THR A 100 -2.90 -12.48 -4.87
N SER A 101 -4.01 -12.14 -5.56
CA SER A 101 -4.10 -10.92 -6.38
C SER A 101 -3.95 -9.63 -5.55
N LEU A 102 -4.58 -9.59 -4.37
CA LEU A 102 -4.45 -8.47 -3.44
C LEU A 102 -3.01 -8.34 -2.92
N GLN A 103 -2.37 -9.44 -2.53
CA GLN A 103 -0.97 -9.43 -2.09
C GLN A 103 -0.02 -8.89 -3.18
N GLN A 104 -0.17 -9.36 -4.42
CA GLN A 104 0.60 -8.85 -5.56
C GLN A 104 0.35 -7.35 -5.79
N SER A 105 -0.91 -6.90 -5.67
CA SER A 105 -1.28 -5.50 -5.80
C SER A 105 -0.64 -4.65 -4.70
N THR A 106 -0.72 -5.08 -3.43
CA THR A 106 -0.09 -4.40 -2.29
C THR A 106 1.43 -4.30 -2.44
N GLN A 107 2.08 -5.36 -2.94
CA GLN A 107 3.52 -5.34 -3.21
C GLN A 107 3.86 -4.32 -4.30
N LYS A 108 3.12 -4.31 -5.40
CA LYS A 108 3.28 -3.30 -6.47
C LYS A 108 3.09 -1.88 -5.95
N LEU A 109 2.03 -1.63 -5.17
CA LEU A 109 1.80 -0.31 -4.56
C LEU A 109 2.94 0.11 -3.64
N THR A 110 3.49 -0.80 -2.86
CA THR A 110 4.61 -0.52 -1.94
C THR A 110 5.87 -0.11 -2.71
N VAL A 111 6.19 -0.83 -3.79
CA VAL A 111 7.33 -0.49 -4.67
C VAL A 111 7.10 0.85 -5.36
N THR A 112 5.90 1.10 -5.89
CA THR A 112 5.55 2.38 -6.52
C THR A 112 5.64 3.54 -5.53
N LYS A 113 5.15 3.36 -4.30
CA LYS A 113 5.26 4.36 -3.23
C LYS A 113 6.72 4.70 -2.93
N LYS A 114 7.59 3.69 -2.74
CA LYS A 114 9.04 3.92 -2.52
C LYS A 114 9.70 4.67 -3.67
N LYS A 115 9.38 4.33 -4.92
CA LYS A 115 9.89 5.04 -6.11
C LYS A 115 9.42 6.49 -6.13
N LEU A 116 8.15 6.74 -5.79
CA LEU A 116 7.59 8.08 -5.75
C LEU A 116 8.22 8.91 -4.62
N ASP A 117 8.38 8.36 -3.43
CA ASP A 117 9.06 9.00 -2.30
C ASP A 117 10.50 9.40 -2.67
N THR A 118 11.22 8.52 -3.37
CA THR A 118 12.58 8.81 -3.87
C THR A 118 12.57 9.97 -4.86
N ARG A 119 11.64 9.98 -5.82
CA ARG A 119 11.48 11.10 -6.78
C ARG A 119 11.13 12.41 -6.08
N VAL A 120 10.28 12.38 -5.06
CA VAL A 120 9.93 13.58 -4.29
C VAL A 120 11.16 14.16 -3.58
N VAL A 121 12.02 13.31 -3.00
CA VAL A 121 13.27 13.77 -2.38
C VAL A 121 14.24 14.36 -3.41
N GLN A 122 14.38 13.70 -4.57
CA GLN A 122 15.22 14.20 -5.68
C GLN A 122 14.73 15.57 -6.17
N LEU A 123 13.44 15.69 -6.50
CA LEU A 123 12.84 16.94 -6.96
C LEU A 123 12.99 18.05 -5.91
N LYS A 124 12.77 17.76 -4.63
CA LYS A 124 13.00 18.76 -3.55
C LYS A 124 14.46 19.22 -3.50
N THR A 125 15.40 18.33 -3.74
CA THR A 125 16.83 18.65 -3.76
C THR A 125 17.18 19.50 -4.97
N GLU A 126 16.71 19.12 -6.15
CA GLU A 126 16.89 19.89 -7.39
C GLU A 126 16.27 21.28 -7.27
N THR A 127 15.05 21.39 -6.73
CA THR A 127 14.40 22.70 -6.50
C THR A 127 15.20 23.57 -5.53
N LYS A 128 15.77 23.00 -4.45
CA LYS A 128 16.64 23.76 -3.54
C LYS A 128 17.91 24.24 -4.24
N GLN A 129 18.53 23.40 -5.07
CA GLN A 129 19.72 23.77 -5.85
C GLN A 129 19.39 24.87 -6.86
N GLN A 130 18.28 24.73 -7.60
CA GLN A 130 17.80 25.74 -8.55
C GLN A 130 17.52 27.07 -7.84
N GLN A 131 16.85 27.05 -6.68
CA GLN A 131 16.59 28.26 -5.89
C GLN A 131 17.89 28.94 -5.46
N HIS A 132 18.90 28.17 -5.03
CA HIS A 132 20.20 28.72 -4.65
C HIS A 132 20.92 29.36 -5.85
N VAL A 133 20.92 28.69 -7.01
CA VAL A 133 21.52 29.23 -8.25
C VAL A 133 20.81 30.52 -8.69
N ILE A 134 19.47 30.55 -8.65
CA ILE A 134 18.68 31.75 -8.99
C ILE A 134 18.94 32.89 -8.00
N SER A 135 18.98 32.60 -6.70
CA SER A 135 19.26 33.62 -5.68
C SER A 135 20.66 34.21 -5.85
N ASN A 136 21.66 33.36 -6.13
CA ASN A 136 23.02 33.80 -6.34
C ASN A 136 23.18 34.59 -7.64
N SER A 137 22.50 34.17 -8.72
CA SER A 137 22.52 34.93 -9.97
C SER A 137 21.87 36.29 -9.82
N GLN A 138 20.72 36.38 -9.12
CA GLN A 138 20.07 37.65 -8.83
C GLN A 138 20.99 38.58 -8.02
N ALA A 139 21.65 38.06 -6.98
CA ALA A 139 22.61 38.83 -6.19
C ALA A 139 23.77 39.35 -7.06
N LEU A 140 24.35 38.50 -7.91
CA LEU A 140 25.42 38.88 -8.84
C LEU A 140 24.97 39.95 -9.84
N PHE A 141 23.75 39.84 -10.39
CA PHE A 141 23.21 40.85 -11.32
C PHE A 141 22.95 42.18 -10.61
N THR A 142 22.43 42.17 -9.39
CA THR A 142 22.24 43.38 -8.59
C THR A 142 23.58 44.04 -8.24
N GLU A 143 24.59 43.26 -7.82
CA GLU A 143 25.94 43.78 -7.57
C GLU A 143 26.53 44.42 -8.84
N LYS A 144 26.42 43.74 -9.98
CA LYS A 144 26.90 44.26 -11.27
C LYS A 144 26.21 45.58 -11.64
N ALA A 145 24.89 45.68 -11.49
CA ALA A 145 24.14 46.90 -11.80
C ALA A 145 24.55 48.06 -10.89
N ASN A 146 24.73 47.82 -9.59
CA ASN A 146 25.17 48.83 -8.63
C ASN A 146 26.58 49.34 -8.98
N LEU A 147 27.52 48.44 -9.23
CA LEU A 147 28.90 48.79 -9.60
C LEU A 147 28.96 49.57 -10.94
N GLN A 148 28.13 49.22 -11.92
CA GLN A 148 28.01 49.98 -13.17
C GLN A 148 27.47 51.40 -12.93
N GLY A 149 26.48 51.54 -12.03
CA GLY A 149 25.94 52.83 -11.61
C GLY A 149 27.01 53.69 -10.92
N GLU A 150 27.72 53.13 -9.94
CA GLU A 150 28.81 53.80 -9.23
C GLU A 150 29.94 54.22 -10.18
N LEU A 151 30.33 53.34 -11.11
CA LEU A 151 31.35 53.65 -12.10
C LEU A 151 30.94 54.84 -12.99
N THR A 152 29.67 54.88 -13.39
CA THR A 152 29.13 55.98 -14.19
C THR A 152 29.14 57.30 -13.41
N GLN A 153 28.76 57.25 -12.13
CA GLN A 153 28.77 58.41 -11.25
C GLN A 153 30.20 58.93 -11.02
N ILE A 154 31.16 58.05 -10.73
CA ILE A 154 32.57 58.42 -10.53
C ILE A 154 33.17 59.02 -11.80
N LYS A 155 32.90 58.42 -12.98
CA LYS A 155 33.36 58.97 -14.27
C LYS A 155 32.78 60.38 -14.52
N SER A 156 31.52 60.60 -14.16
CA SER A 156 30.89 61.92 -14.24
C SER A 156 31.58 62.92 -13.31
N GLN A 157 31.83 62.55 -12.04
CA GLN A 157 32.55 63.39 -11.07
C GLN A 157 33.96 63.75 -11.54
N ILE A 158 34.72 62.79 -12.05
CA ILE A 158 36.05 63.05 -12.63
C ILE A 158 35.95 64.05 -13.77
N THR A 159 34.98 63.88 -14.67
CA THR A 159 34.77 64.78 -15.82
C THR A 159 34.41 66.20 -15.36
N GLN A 160 33.54 66.32 -14.36
CA GLN A 160 33.16 67.61 -13.78
C GLN A 160 34.33 68.30 -13.06
N LEU A 161 35.22 67.54 -12.42
CA LEU A 161 36.38 68.06 -11.70
C LEU A 161 37.55 68.41 -12.62
N LYS A 162 37.69 67.77 -13.80
CA LYS A 162 38.79 68.03 -14.75
C LYS A 162 38.88 69.48 -15.21
N GLY A 163 37.74 70.11 -15.51
CA GLY A 163 37.70 71.51 -15.93
C GLY A 163 38.21 72.49 -14.85
N PRO A 164 37.62 72.49 -13.64
CA PRO A 164 38.10 73.23 -12.49
C PRO A 164 39.57 72.93 -12.13
N LEU A 165 39.98 71.66 -12.18
CA LEU A 165 41.36 71.24 -11.90
C LEU A 165 42.35 71.86 -12.89
N ALA A 166 42.02 71.90 -14.18
CA ALA A 166 42.86 72.54 -15.19
C ALA A 166 43.00 74.06 -14.98
N LYS A 167 41.94 74.74 -14.53
CA LYS A 167 41.99 76.16 -14.16
C LYS A 167 42.90 76.39 -12.95
N GLN A 168 42.75 75.57 -11.90
CA GLN A 168 43.58 75.66 -10.69
C GLN A 168 45.05 75.31 -10.98
N LYS A 169 45.30 74.37 -11.89
CA LYS A 169 46.65 74.07 -12.36
C LYS A 169 47.31 75.29 -13.00
N LYS A 170 46.61 75.98 -13.91
CA LYS A 170 47.13 77.21 -14.54
C LYS A 170 47.45 78.29 -13.51
N ALA A 171 46.57 78.54 -12.54
CA ALA A 171 46.81 79.51 -11.47
C ALA A 171 48.04 79.15 -10.62
N CYS A 172 48.23 77.88 -10.28
CA CYS A 172 49.42 77.42 -9.55
C CYS A 172 50.70 77.51 -10.41
N ASP A 173 50.63 77.17 -11.70
CA ASP A 173 51.76 77.28 -12.62
C ASP A 173 52.18 78.76 -12.82
N GLU A 174 51.23 79.69 -12.91
CA GLU A 174 51.46 81.15 -12.95
C GLU A 174 52.07 81.69 -11.64
N PHE A 175 51.63 81.19 -10.49
CA PHE A 175 52.24 81.55 -9.20
C PHE A 175 53.70 81.07 -9.13
N LYS A 176 53.96 79.83 -9.55
CA LYS A 176 55.31 79.24 -9.55
C LYS A 176 56.27 79.87 -10.55
N SER A 177 55.77 80.39 -11.67
CA SER A 177 56.63 81.02 -12.68
C SER A 177 57.16 82.39 -12.26
N GLY A 178 56.59 83.00 -11.22
CA GLY A 178 57.01 84.32 -10.71
C GLY A 178 56.79 85.48 -11.69
N THR A 179 56.09 85.24 -12.79
CA THR A 179 55.86 86.18 -13.91
C THR A 179 54.42 86.71 -13.97
N SER A 180 53.63 86.46 -12.93
CA SER A 180 52.20 86.75 -12.94
C SER A 180 51.88 88.18 -12.48
N TRP A 181 51.11 88.91 -13.30
CA TRP A 181 50.43 90.14 -12.92
C TRP A 181 49.04 89.87 -12.28
N ASN A 182 48.61 88.61 -12.25
CA ASN A 182 47.36 88.19 -11.60
C ASN A 182 47.55 88.01 -10.09
N TRP A 183 46.49 88.24 -9.31
CA TRP A 183 46.42 87.90 -7.88
C TRP A 183 46.34 86.37 -7.68
N VAL A 184 47.46 85.67 -7.87
CA VAL A 184 47.62 84.22 -7.60
C VAL A 184 48.54 84.00 -6.40
N SER A 185 48.33 82.93 -5.65
CA SER A 185 48.99 82.68 -4.37
C SER A 185 49.30 81.21 -4.10
N GLN A 186 50.03 80.93 -3.02
CA GLN A 186 50.25 79.57 -2.52
C GLN A 186 48.93 78.81 -2.26
N ALA A 187 47.87 79.52 -1.86
CA ALA A 187 46.57 78.91 -1.62
C ALA A 187 45.96 78.27 -2.90
N ASP A 188 46.27 78.79 -4.08
CA ASP A 188 45.84 78.21 -5.37
C ASP A 188 46.56 76.89 -5.65
N CYS A 189 47.85 76.80 -5.30
CA CYS A 189 48.60 75.54 -5.36
C CYS A 189 48.09 74.50 -4.36
N ASP A 190 47.75 74.91 -3.13
CA ASP A 190 47.19 74.00 -2.13
C ASP A 190 45.81 73.50 -2.54
N LYS A 191 45.00 74.37 -3.16
CA LYS A 191 43.70 74.02 -3.74
C LYS A 191 43.84 73.06 -4.92
N TYR A 192 44.77 73.31 -5.84
CA TYR A 192 45.09 72.38 -6.92
C TYR A 192 45.52 71.02 -6.38
N ASN A 193 46.44 70.98 -5.42
CA ASN A 193 46.94 69.72 -4.85
C ASN A 193 45.81 68.93 -4.16
N THR A 194 44.90 69.62 -3.47
CA THR A 194 43.74 69.00 -2.82
C THR A 194 42.78 68.40 -3.84
N MET A 195 42.41 69.17 -4.88
CA MET A 195 41.53 68.69 -5.95
C MET A 195 42.18 67.56 -6.76
N ASN A 196 43.49 67.65 -6.99
CA ASN A 196 44.24 66.61 -7.71
C ASN A 196 44.25 65.30 -6.91
N LYS A 197 44.43 65.36 -5.58
CA LYS A 197 44.32 64.18 -4.71
C LYS A 197 42.93 63.55 -4.78
N GLU A 198 41.87 64.36 -4.81
CA GLU A 198 40.50 63.87 -4.95
C GLU A 198 40.27 63.19 -6.30
N VAL A 199 40.71 63.80 -7.41
CA VAL A 199 40.61 63.20 -8.75
C VAL A 199 41.39 61.89 -8.84
N VAL A 200 42.62 61.84 -8.32
CA VAL A 200 43.42 60.61 -8.27
C VAL A 200 42.72 59.53 -7.43
N ALA A 201 42.12 59.88 -6.29
CA ALA A 201 41.36 58.93 -5.47
C ALA A 201 40.11 58.40 -6.19
N LEU A 202 39.42 59.26 -6.95
CA LEU A 202 38.28 58.84 -7.78
C LEU A 202 38.72 57.95 -8.94
N GLU A 203 39.85 58.24 -9.59
CA GLU A 203 40.42 57.40 -10.64
C GLU A 203 40.81 56.01 -10.10
N GLN A 204 41.42 55.95 -8.92
CA GLN A 204 41.72 54.69 -8.24
C GLN A 204 40.44 53.88 -7.94
N LYS A 205 39.39 54.53 -7.43
CA LYS A 205 38.09 53.88 -7.20
C LYS A 205 37.46 53.38 -8.51
N SER A 206 37.53 54.16 -9.59
CA SER A 206 37.07 53.75 -10.92
C SER A 206 37.79 52.50 -11.39
N THR A 207 39.12 52.42 -11.24
CA THR A 207 39.90 51.23 -11.60
C THR A 207 39.54 50.02 -10.76
N LEU A 208 39.37 50.19 -9.44
CA LEU A 208 38.96 49.13 -8.53
C LEU A 208 37.60 48.54 -8.94
N ILE A 209 36.61 49.40 -9.19
CA ILE A 209 35.26 48.99 -9.61
C ILE A 209 35.30 48.32 -10.97
N SER A 210 36.10 48.84 -11.92
CA SER A 210 36.29 48.22 -13.23
C SER A 210 36.87 46.80 -13.12
N ASN A 211 37.87 46.60 -12.26
CA ASN A 211 38.45 45.28 -12.02
C ASN A 211 37.44 44.32 -11.37
N ARG A 212 36.63 44.82 -10.42
CA ARG A 212 35.56 44.02 -9.79
C ARG A 212 34.51 43.60 -10.81
N LEU A 213 34.10 44.50 -11.71
CA LEU A 213 33.17 44.17 -12.79
C LEU A 213 33.72 43.10 -13.74
N GLU A 214 35.00 43.17 -14.09
CA GLU A 214 35.66 42.15 -14.91
C GLU A 214 35.70 40.79 -14.20
N GLN A 215 35.96 40.77 -12.90
CA GLN A 215 35.90 39.53 -12.10
C GLN A 215 34.49 38.95 -12.07
N LEU A 216 33.47 39.77 -11.87
CA LEU A 216 32.07 39.33 -11.89
C LEU A 216 31.66 38.80 -13.26
N GLU A 217 32.17 39.36 -14.35
CA GLU A 217 31.93 38.87 -15.71
C GLU A 217 32.55 37.48 -15.94
N LYS A 218 33.71 37.20 -15.34
CA LYS A 218 34.32 35.86 -15.38
C LYS A 218 33.56 34.82 -14.56
N LEU A 219 32.86 35.24 -13.51
CA LEU A 219 32.02 34.37 -12.67
C LEU A 219 30.63 34.09 -13.28
N THR A 220 30.23 34.84 -14.30
CA THR A 220 28.92 34.72 -14.97
C THR A 220 28.99 34.10 -16.37
N LYS A 221 30.18 33.75 -16.86
CA LYS A 221 30.41 32.96 -18.09
C LYS A 221 30.59 31.48 -17.75
#